data_AF-A0AAJ0UCG6-F1
#
_entry.id   AF-A0AAJ0UCG6-F1
#
_cell.length_a   1.000
_cell.length_b   1.000
_cell.length_c   1.000
_cell.angle_alpha   90.00
_cell.angle_beta   90.00
_cell.angle_gamma   90.00
#
_symmetry.space_group_name_H-M   'P 1'
#
loop_
_entity.id
_entity.type
_entity.pdbx_description
1 polymer ?
#
loop_
_entity_poly.entity_id
_entity_poly.type
_entity_poly.pdbx_seq_one_letter_code
_entity_poly.pdbx_strand_id
1 'polypeptide(L)'
;MKILNRKTVILAALGASAILTGCEAPPPETIQNGYRGLQMQTNYNPKLLKESLEANVPPEAIPPAAEGGPLAKDVYKNVQVLGGLTVNEFNRLMVALTNWVAPEEGCYYCHVNDAGFEEDGIYTKIASRKMLQMTQDTNANWKDHVADTGITCYTCHRGNPVPEYVWVTDPGPGQPTALAPKGQNIASSTVAYASLPYDPFTPFLLQDNEIRIIGDTALPQGNRRSIKQAEWTYGLMMHMSDALGVNCTYCHNSRSFYSWDQSTPQRTTAWYALRHVRELNNDWVVPLTDVLPDSRKGPLGDVYKVYCTTCHQGAYKPLYGAPMVKDYPSLQGPVPEGGLAAAKAAEETAEAEAAPAEEPASAEAAPAEEATEEAAPTEEATQEAAPADAAPATEEATEEAAPKDAAPAEDAAPAEAAAAATDEQAEAQAEESAPAAEAQGKAKAQQQPQQHPPRLQYPPPSMMRYPPAPLQYPPAPQTR
;
A
#
# COMPACT_ATOMS: atom_id res chain seq x y z
N MET A 1 -11.19 -24.03 -60.20
CA MET A 1 -11.16 -23.59 -58.78
C MET A 1 -12.48 -22.90 -58.47
N LYS A 2 -13.09 -23.12 -57.29
CA LYS A 2 -14.27 -22.33 -56.88
C LYS A 2 -13.79 -20.99 -56.31
N ILE A 3 -14.16 -19.89 -56.96
CA ILE A 3 -13.87 -18.53 -56.47
C ILE A 3 -14.60 -18.33 -55.14
N LEU A 4 -13.91 -17.84 -54.10
CA LEU A 4 -14.56 -17.52 -52.83
C LEU A 4 -15.63 -16.45 -53.06
N ASN A 5 -16.85 -16.71 -52.59
CA ASN A 5 -17.94 -15.74 -52.70
C ASN A 5 -17.57 -14.46 -51.93
N ARG A 6 -17.93 -13.29 -52.46
CA ARG A 6 -17.76 -11.98 -51.80
C ARG A 6 -18.25 -11.99 -50.34
N LYS A 7 -19.33 -12.73 -50.03
CA LYS A 7 -19.81 -12.93 -48.64
C LYS A 7 -18.77 -13.63 -47.75
N THR A 8 -18.10 -14.67 -48.25
CA THR A 8 -17.04 -15.41 -47.54
C THR A 8 -15.81 -14.53 -47.31
N VAL A 9 -15.44 -13.69 -48.29
CA VAL A 9 -14.32 -12.74 -48.13
C VAL A 9 -14.64 -11.67 -47.09
N ILE A 10 -15.86 -11.13 -47.07
CA ILE A 10 -16.31 -10.16 -46.05
C ILE A 10 -16.34 -10.80 -44.64
N LEU A 11 -16.83 -12.04 -44.51
CA LEU A 11 -16.83 -12.77 -43.23
C LEU A 11 -15.40 -13.07 -42.74
N ALA A 12 -14.49 -13.46 -43.65
CA ALA A 12 -13.09 -13.68 -43.31
C ALA A 12 -12.38 -12.38 -42.90
N ALA A 13 -12.67 -11.25 -43.57
CA ALA A 13 -12.14 -9.95 -43.21
C ALA A 13 -12.67 -9.46 -41.85
N LEU A 14 -13.97 -9.60 -41.57
CA LEU A 14 -14.55 -9.25 -40.27
C LEU A 14 -14.00 -10.14 -39.15
N GLY A 15 -13.81 -11.44 -39.40
CA GLY A 15 -13.17 -12.35 -38.45
C GLY A 15 -11.71 -11.99 -38.17
N ALA A 16 -10.93 -11.64 -39.21
CA ALA A 16 -9.56 -11.17 -39.06
C ALA A 16 -9.47 -9.84 -38.30
N SER A 17 -10.34 -8.86 -38.61
CA SER A 17 -10.42 -7.60 -37.88
C SER A 17 -10.80 -7.79 -36.41
N ALA A 18 -11.69 -8.74 -36.08
CA ALA A 18 -12.06 -9.05 -34.70
C ALA A 18 -10.86 -9.61 -33.90
N ILE A 19 -9.99 -10.38 -34.54
CA ILE A 19 -8.75 -10.93 -33.94
C ILE A 19 -7.68 -9.84 -33.73
N LEU A 20 -7.71 -8.74 -34.49
CA LEU A 20 -6.75 -7.64 -34.43
C LEU A 20 -7.17 -6.47 -33.51
N THR A 21 -8.19 -6.67 -32.66
CA THR A 21 -8.80 -5.62 -31.83
C THR A 21 -7.92 -5.09 -30.68
N GLY A 22 -6.81 -5.73 -30.35
CA GLY A 22 -5.89 -5.34 -29.27
C GLY A 22 -4.68 -4.49 -29.68
N CYS A 23 -4.71 -3.80 -30.82
CA CYS A 23 -3.57 -3.03 -31.32
C CYS A 23 -3.68 -1.53 -31.00
N GLU A 24 -2.65 -0.97 -30.36
CA GLU A 24 -2.49 0.48 -30.17
C GLU A 24 -1.70 1.13 -31.32
N ALA A 25 -1.94 2.42 -31.57
CA ALA A 25 -1.26 3.19 -32.61
C ALA A 25 0.07 3.78 -32.10
N PRO A 26 1.21 3.60 -32.81
CA PRO A 26 2.48 4.23 -32.46
C PRO A 26 2.54 5.72 -32.88
N PRO A 27 3.44 6.53 -32.30
CA PRO A 27 4.41 6.16 -31.27
C PRO A 27 3.84 6.21 -29.84
N PRO A 28 4.30 5.35 -28.92
CA PRO A 28 4.07 5.53 -27.50
C PRO A 28 4.96 6.65 -26.95
N GLU A 29 4.56 7.26 -25.84
CA GLU A 29 5.48 8.02 -24.98
C GLU A 29 6.36 7.03 -24.20
N THR A 30 7.65 7.35 -24.04
CA THR A 30 8.63 6.45 -23.40
C THR A 30 9.45 7.22 -22.37
N ILE A 31 9.46 6.72 -21.13
CA ILE A 31 10.22 7.28 -20.01
C ILE A 31 11.33 6.28 -19.65
N GLN A 32 12.59 6.72 -19.64
CA GLN A 32 13.74 5.88 -19.29
C GLN A 32 13.94 5.86 -17.75
N ASN A 33 13.82 4.69 -17.14
CA ASN A 33 13.85 4.48 -15.69
C ASN A 33 15.22 4.02 -15.14
N GLY A 34 16.20 3.76 -16.01
CA GLY A 34 17.51 3.23 -15.61
C GLY A 34 18.62 3.47 -16.64
N TYR A 35 19.79 2.87 -16.45
CA TYR A 35 20.95 3.11 -17.31
C TYR A 35 20.72 2.64 -18.76
N ARG A 36 21.29 3.38 -19.71
CA ARG A 36 21.16 3.12 -21.17
C ARG A 36 21.51 1.68 -21.52
N GLY A 37 20.69 1.06 -22.36
CA GLY A 37 20.85 -0.34 -22.78
C GLY A 37 20.29 -1.40 -21.83
N LEU A 38 19.87 -1.05 -20.60
CA LEU A 38 19.22 -1.99 -19.68
C LEU A 38 17.72 -2.21 -19.97
N GLN A 39 17.12 -1.46 -20.90
CA GLN A 39 15.68 -1.48 -21.23
C GLN A 39 14.75 -1.25 -20.02
N MET A 40 15.25 -0.63 -18.95
CA MET A 40 14.43 -0.11 -17.85
C MET A 40 13.72 1.15 -18.34
N GLN A 41 12.46 1.01 -18.76
CA GLN A 41 11.62 2.09 -19.28
C GLN A 41 10.14 1.80 -19.04
N THR A 42 9.34 2.86 -18.87
CA THR A 42 7.87 2.78 -18.94
C THR A 42 7.42 3.32 -20.29
N ASN A 43 6.45 2.64 -20.91
CA ASN A 43 5.83 3.07 -22.17
C ASN A 43 4.36 3.42 -21.88
N TYR A 44 3.90 4.56 -22.37
CA TYR A 44 2.53 5.04 -22.22
C TYR A 44 1.87 5.28 -23.58
N ASN A 45 0.58 5.00 -23.66
CA ASN A 45 -0.24 5.43 -24.79
C ASN A 45 -0.67 6.90 -24.58
N PRO A 46 -0.33 7.85 -25.47
CA PRO A 46 -0.66 9.27 -25.26
C PRO A 46 -2.17 9.54 -25.14
N LYS A 47 -3.02 8.74 -25.80
CA LYS A 47 -4.48 8.85 -25.70
C LYS A 47 -4.98 8.37 -24.33
N LEU A 48 -4.57 7.17 -23.91
CA LEU A 48 -5.01 6.59 -22.63
C LEU A 48 -4.46 7.37 -21.44
N LEU A 49 -3.23 7.90 -21.54
CA LEU A 49 -2.64 8.79 -20.55
C LEU A 49 -3.44 10.10 -20.42
N LYS A 50 -3.85 10.70 -21.54
CA LYS A 50 -4.73 11.88 -21.52
C LYS A 50 -6.10 11.58 -20.91
N GLU A 51 -6.73 10.46 -21.28
CA GLU A 51 -8.01 10.04 -20.71
C GLU A 51 -7.90 9.75 -19.20
N SER A 52 -6.78 9.18 -18.74
CA SER A 52 -6.48 8.98 -17.32
C SER A 52 -6.25 10.30 -16.57
N LEU A 53 -5.55 11.27 -17.17
CA LEU A 53 -5.36 12.62 -16.62
C LEU A 53 -6.71 13.35 -16.46
N GLU A 54 -7.56 13.29 -17.49
CA GLU A 54 -8.90 13.89 -17.47
C GLU A 54 -9.83 13.23 -16.42
N ALA A 55 -9.66 11.93 -16.15
CA ALA A 55 -10.37 11.20 -15.08
C ALA A 55 -9.77 11.38 -13.67
N ASN A 56 -8.60 12.02 -13.53
CA ASN A 56 -7.90 12.19 -12.26
C ASN A 56 -7.69 13.68 -11.86
N VAL A 57 -8.54 14.57 -12.38
CA VAL A 57 -8.57 15.99 -11.98
C VAL A 57 -9.05 16.11 -10.53
N PRO A 58 -8.30 16.78 -9.63
CA PRO A 58 -8.77 17.05 -8.27
C PRO A 58 -9.88 18.12 -8.27
N PRO A 59 -10.84 18.06 -7.32
CA PRO A 59 -11.82 19.13 -7.15
C PRO A 59 -11.14 20.43 -6.67
N GLU A 60 -11.72 21.58 -7.04
CA GLU A 60 -11.25 22.88 -6.59
C GLU A 60 -11.33 22.99 -5.05
N ALA A 61 -10.30 23.56 -4.44
CA ALA A 61 -10.25 23.77 -3.00
C ALA A 61 -11.26 24.85 -2.59
N ILE A 62 -12.06 24.58 -1.55
CA ILE A 62 -12.97 25.59 -0.99
C ILE A 62 -12.13 26.76 -0.46
N PRO A 63 -12.47 28.03 -0.73
CA PRO A 63 -11.73 29.19 -0.22
C PRO A 63 -11.45 29.09 1.29
N PRO A 64 -10.28 29.54 1.78
CA PRO A 64 -9.95 29.51 3.20
C PRO A 64 -11.01 30.18 4.07
N ALA A 65 -11.27 29.61 5.24
CA ALA A 65 -12.25 30.18 6.17
C ALA A 65 -11.71 31.46 6.82
N ALA A 66 -12.61 32.36 7.25
CA ALA A 66 -12.20 33.57 7.96
C ALA A 66 -11.50 33.22 9.28
N GLU A 67 -10.31 33.78 9.51
CA GLU A 67 -9.48 33.48 10.68
C GLU A 67 -10.14 33.89 12.01
N GLY A 68 -9.75 33.20 13.09
CA GLY A 68 -10.27 33.44 14.43
C GLY A 68 -11.68 32.90 14.68
N GLY A 69 -12.32 33.43 15.72
CA GLY A 69 -13.56 32.88 16.28
C GLY A 69 -13.31 31.79 17.35
N PRO A 70 -14.36 31.31 18.02
CA PRO A 70 -14.27 30.26 19.05
C PRO A 70 -13.92 28.90 18.44
N LEU A 71 -13.36 27.99 19.25
CA LEU A 71 -13.02 26.64 18.82
C LEU A 71 -14.26 25.73 18.79
N ALA A 72 -14.24 24.72 17.92
CA ALA A 72 -15.32 23.78 17.73
C ALA A 72 -15.68 23.02 19.02
N LYS A 73 -14.68 22.70 19.86
CA LYS A 73 -14.87 22.07 21.18
C LYS A 73 -15.62 22.95 22.19
N ASP A 74 -15.60 24.27 22.02
CA ASP A 74 -16.22 25.24 22.94
C ASP A 74 -17.67 25.58 22.54
N VAL A 75 -18.10 25.18 21.34
CA VAL A 75 -19.41 25.52 20.74
C VAL A 75 -20.27 24.30 20.43
N TYR A 76 -19.67 23.18 19.99
CA TYR A 76 -20.39 21.97 19.60
C TYR A 76 -20.27 20.86 20.66
N LYS A 77 -21.36 20.10 20.85
CA LYS A 77 -21.53 19.18 21.99
C LYS A 77 -20.71 17.87 21.93
N ASN A 78 -20.37 17.38 20.74
CA ASN A 78 -19.79 16.04 20.54
C ASN A 78 -18.68 16.03 19.47
N VAL A 79 -17.71 16.96 19.58
CA VAL A 79 -16.55 17.03 18.68
C VAL A 79 -15.35 16.34 19.33
N GLN A 80 -15.04 15.12 18.86
CA GLN A 80 -14.03 14.23 19.45
C GLN A 80 -12.65 14.30 18.77
N VAL A 81 -12.58 14.79 17.53
CA VAL A 81 -11.35 14.78 16.69
C VAL A 81 -10.97 16.20 16.26
N LEU A 82 -11.93 16.96 15.73
CA LEU A 82 -11.71 18.28 15.13
C LEU A 82 -11.86 19.44 16.14
N GLY A 83 -11.61 19.18 17.43
CA GLY A 83 -11.96 20.09 18.53
C GLY A 83 -11.18 21.41 18.52
N GLY A 84 -9.95 21.40 18.01
CA GLY A 84 -9.07 22.57 17.88
C GLY A 84 -9.26 23.39 16.60
N LEU A 85 -10.24 23.08 15.75
CA LEU A 85 -10.60 23.98 14.64
C LEU A 85 -11.41 25.17 15.16
N THR A 86 -11.33 26.33 14.50
CA THR A 86 -12.33 27.38 14.69
C THR A 86 -13.67 26.93 14.11
N VAL A 87 -14.79 27.49 14.56
CA VAL A 87 -16.12 27.21 13.98
C VAL A 87 -16.13 27.45 12.46
N ASN A 88 -15.41 28.46 11.97
CA ASN A 88 -15.33 28.77 10.54
C ASN A 88 -14.64 27.65 9.75
N GLU A 89 -13.47 27.17 10.22
CA GLU A 89 -12.72 26.10 9.53
C GLU A 89 -13.39 24.73 9.70
N PHE A 90 -14.04 24.48 10.85
CA PHE A 90 -14.88 23.30 11.06
C PHE A 90 -15.99 23.23 10.00
N ASN A 91 -16.72 24.32 9.78
CA ASN A 91 -17.77 24.38 8.76
C ASN A 91 -17.21 24.21 7.34
N ARG A 92 -16.08 24.86 7.01
CA ARG A 92 -15.40 24.68 5.71
C ARG A 92 -15.02 23.22 5.46
N LEU A 93 -14.46 22.54 6.46
CA LEU A 93 -14.12 21.13 6.37
C LEU A 93 -15.37 20.25 6.18
N MET A 94 -16.48 20.50 6.88
CA MET A 94 -17.73 19.74 6.69
C MET A 94 -18.28 19.84 5.25
N VAL A 95 -18.18 21.01 4.60
CA VAL A 95 -18.55 21.15 3.18
C VAL A 95 -17.59 20.37 2.28
N ALA A 96 -16.27 20.39 2.56
CA ALA A 96 -15.29 19.60 1.81
C ALA A 96 -15.54 18.09 1.94
N LEU A 97 -15.76 17.59 3.16
CA LEU A 97 -16.11 16.20 3.43
C LEU A 97 -17.38 15.78 2.69
N THR A 98 -18.40 16.63 2.68
CA THR A 98 -19.64 16.41 1.93
C THR A 98 -19.36 16.24 0.43
N ASN A 99 -18.69 17.22 -0.19
CA ASN A 99 -18.34 17.19 -1.60
C ASN A 99 -17.43 16.01 -2.01
N TRP A 100 -16.60 15.52 -1.09
CA TRP A 100 -15.65 14.45 -1.36
C TRP A 100 -16.19 13.03 -1.18
N VAL A 101 -17.26 12.87 -0.38
CA VAL A 101 -17.79 11.56 0.04
C VAL A 101 -19.25 11.36 -0.38
N ALA A 102 -20.13 12.32 -0.12
CA ALA A 102 -21.57 12.18 -0.33
C ALA A 102 -22.19 13.49 -0.88
N PRO A 103 -21.81 13.92 -2.10
CA PRO A 103 -22.30 15.14 -2.72
C PRO A 103 -23.79 15.05 -3.12
N GLU A 104 -24.32 13.84 -3.36
CA GLU A 104 -25.72 13.64 -3.72
C GLU A 104 -26.65 13.60 -2.50
N GLU A 105 -26.26 12.91 -1.42
CA GLU A 105 -27.06 12.81 -0.19
C GLU A 105 -26.82 13.98 0.78
N GLY A 106 -25.71 14.69 0.64
CA GLY A 106 -25.37 15.87 1.43
C GLY A 106 -25.09 15.58 2.91
N CYS A 107 -25.23 16.61 3.75
CA CYS A 107 -24.88 16.57 5.18
C CYS A 107 -25.53 15.41 5.95
N TYR A 108 -26.76 15.02 5.58
CA TYR A 108 -27.52 13.97 6.27
C TYR A 108 -27.09 12.55 5.90
N TYR A 109 -26.10 12.36 5.02
CA TYR A 109 -25.41 11.08 4.89
C TYR A 109 -24.73 10.66 6.21
N CYS A 110 -24.17 11.63 6.94
CA CYS A 110 -23.44 11.40 8.21
C CYS A 110 -24.11 12.02 9.45
N HIS A 111 -25.34 12.53 9.34
CA HIS A 111 -26.03 13.17 10.47
C HIS A 111 -27.51 12.80 10.51
N VAL A 112 -28.04 12.62 11.73
CA VAL A 112 -29.44 12.27 11.94
C VAL A 112 -30.32 13.52 11.82
N ASN A 113 -31.09 13.61 10.73
CA ASN A 113 -31.93 14.77 10.37
C ASN A 113 -32.80 15.28 11.53
N ASP A 114 -33.50 14.36 12.21
CA ASP A 114 -34.54 14.72 13.19
C ASP A 114 -34.03 14.77 14.65
N ALA A 115 -32.75 14.47 14.89
CA ALA A 115 -32.16 14.36 16.24
C ALA A 115 -30.98 15.32 16.51
N GLY A 116 -30.37 15.89 15.46
CA GLY A 116 -29.31 16.89 15.59
C GLY A 116 -27.92 16.42 15.17
N PHE A 117 -27.02 17.39 14.95
CA PHE A 117 -25.67 17.13 14.43
C PHE A 117 -24.75 16.48 15.46
N GLU A 118 -25.04 16.62 16.75
CA GLU A 118 -24.32 16.00 17.86
C GLU A 118 -24.51 14.49 17.95
N GLU A 119 -25.64 13.95 17.47
CA GLU A 119 -26.03 12.55 17.70
C GLU A 119 -25.25 11.55 16.83
N ASP A 120 -24.83 10.45 17.44
CA ASP A 120 -24.02 9.39 16.81
C ASP A 120 -24.85 8.17 16.38
N GLY A 121 -26.18 8.31 16.33
CA GLY A 121 -27.14 7.24 16.00
C GLY A 121 -27.14 6.74 14.55
N ILE A 122 -26.13 7.07 13.73
CA ILE A 122 -25.98 6.58 12.35
C ILE A 122 -24.54 6.10 12.10
N TYR A 123 -24.41 4.90 11.54
CA TYR A 123 -23.13 4.19 11.38
C TYR A 123 -22.09 4.97 10.56
N THR A 124 -22.56 5.70 9.55
CA THR A 124 -21.75 6.54 8.66
C THR A 124 -20.95 7.58 9.43
N LYS A 125 -21.51 8.18 10.48
CA LYS A 125 -20.82 9.16 11.34
C LYS A 125 -19.70 8.53 12.16
N ILE A 126 -19.94 7.33 12.69
CA ILE A 126 -18.95 6.55 13.45
C ILE A 126 -17.77 6.18 12.53
N ALA A 127 -18.08 5.71 11.31
CA ALA A 127 -17.09 5.44 10.27
C ALA A 127 -16.33 6.72 9.87
N SER A 128 -17.02 7.83 9.57
CA SER A 128 -16.37 9.12 9.21
C SER A 128 -15.41 9.62 10.28
N ARG A 129 -15.74 9.45 11.57
CA ARG A 129 -14.84 9.82 12.68
C ARG A 129 -13.55 9.00 12.66
N LYS A 130 -13.65 7.69 12.43
CA LYS A 130 -12.50 6.78 12.30
C LYS A 130 -11.68 7.07 11.03
N MET A 131 -12.32 7.43 9.92
CA MET A 131 -11.66 7.81 8.67
C MET A 131 -10.95 9.18 8.75
N LEU A 132 -11.47 10.14 9.51
CA LEU A 132 -10.77 11.41 9.80
C LEU A 132 -9.46 11.16 10.56
N GLN A 133 -9.49 10.30 11.59
CA GLN A 133 -8.31 9.89 12.34
C GLN A 133 -7.30 9.14 11.45
N MET A 134 -7.77 8.20 10.61
CA MET A 134 -6.95 7.49 9.61
C MET A 134 -6.26 8.45 8.63
N THR A 135 -6.96 9.51 8.21
CA THR A 135 -6.44 10.54 7.29
C THR A 135 -5.35 11.36 7.97
N GLN A 136 -5.61 11.85 9.19
CA GLN A 136 -4.63 12.58 10.00
C GLN A 136 -3.38 11.74 10.32
N ASP A 137 -3.57 10.46 10.68
CA ASP A 137 -2.47 9.55 10.94
C ASP A 137 -1.65 9.28 9.67
N THR A 138 -2.28 8.98 8.53
CA THR A 138 -1.60 8.79 7.25
C THR A 138 -0.72 10.00 6.90
N ASN A 139 -1.27 11.21 7.02
CA ASN A 139 -0.57 12.42 6.60
C ASN A 139 0.56 12.85 7.55
N ALA A 140 0.48 12.50 8.84
CA ALA A 140 1.53 12.75 9.82
C ALA A 140 2.61 11.64 9.84
N ASN A 141 2.17 10.38 9.88
CA ASN A 141 2.97 9.22 10.31
C ASN A 141 3.41 8.29 9.18
N TRP A 142 3.01 8.54 7.93
CA TRP A 142 3.37 7.73 6.74
C TRP A 142 4.08 8.53 5.64
N LYS A 143 4.83 9.58 6.02
CA LYS A 143 5.61 10.45 5.10
C LYS A 143 6.53 9.68 4.14
N ASP A 144 7.16 8.57 4.56
CA ASP A 144 7.98 7.72 3.67
C ASP A 144 7.22 7.09 2.49
N HIS A 145 5.88 7.10 2.55
CA HIS A 145 4.98 6.67 1.49
C HIS A 145 4.27 7.86 0.80
N VAL A 146 3.55 8.69 1.56
CA VAL A 146 2.67 9.74 0.99
C VAL A 146 3.33 11.12 0.84
N ALA A 147 4.52 11.32 1.42
CA ALA A 147 5.24 12.58 1.50
C ALA A 147 4.32 13.76 1.91
N ASP A 148 4.56 14.95 1.37
CA ASP A 148 3.75 16.15 1.62
C ASP A 148 2.59 16.33 0.64
N THR A 149 2.40 15.38 -0.29
CA THR A 149 1.18 15.28 -1.08
C THR A 149 0.01 14.84 -0.20
N GLY A 150 0.22 13.82 0.65
CA GLY A 150 -0.77 13.27 1.55
C GLY A 150 -1.99 12.63 0.85
N ILE A 151 -3.04 12.37 1.63
CA ILE A 151 -4.36 11.91 1.17
C ILE A 151 -5.49 12.78 1.74
N THR A 152 -6.59 12.86 1.00
CA THR A 152 -7.89 13.38 1.48
C THR A 152 -8.96 12.30 1.32
N CYS A 153 -10.18 12.56 1.80
CA CYS A 153 -11.31 11.64 1.56
C CYS A 153 -11.55 11.42 0.06
N TYR A 154 -11.34 12.45 -0.77
CA TYR A 154 -11.51 12.35 -2.22
C TYR A 154 -10.54 11.36 -2.87
N THR A 155 -9.32 11.21 -2.34
CA THR A 155 -8.31 10.27 -2.85
C THR A 155 -8.87 8.87 -3.05
N CYS A 156 -9.70 8.39 -2.11
CA CYS A 156 -10.38 7.09 -2.18
C CYS A 156 -11.81 7.22 -2.74
N HIS A 157 -12.62 8.10 -2.16
CA HIS A 157 -14.07 8.14 -2.41
C HIS A 157 -14.44 8.71 -3.79
N ARG A 158 -13.66 9.66 -4.33
CA ARG A 158 -13.94 10.34 -5.61
C ARG A 158 -15.35 10.95 -5.73
N GLY A 159 -16.00 11.29 -4.61
CA GLY A 159 -17.40 11.75 -4.58
C GLY A 159 -18.44 10.63 -4.44
N ASN A 160 -18.04 9.40 -4.16
CA ASN A 160 -18.93 8.26 -3.93
C ASN A 160 -18.87 7.82 -2.45
N PRO A 161 -20.00 7.56 -1.77
CA PRO A 161 -19.98 7.22 -0.34
C PRO A 161 -19.34 5.84 -0.04
N VAL A 162 -19.30 4.97 -1.05
CA VAL A 162 -18.45 3.78 -1.08
C VAL A 162 -17.39 4.02 -2.17
N PRO A 163 -16.08 3.91 -1.86
CA PRO A 163 -15.04 3.96 -2.89
C PRO A 163 -15.26 2.88 -3.96
N GLU A 164 -15.14 3.24 -5.23
CA GLU A 164 -15.29 2.32 -6.37
C GLU A 164 -14.31 1.14 -6.28
N TYR A 165 -13.06 1.45 -5.90
CA TYR A 165 -11.98 0.49 -5.80
C TYR A 165 -11.79 0.01 -4.35
N VAL A 166 -12.58 -0.99 -3.96
CA VAL A 166 -12.44 -1.77 -2.72
C VAL A 166 -12.18 -3.25 -3.01
N TRP A 167 -11.70 -4.02 -2.03
CA TRP A 167 -11.55 -5.48 -2.14
C TRP A 167 -12.16 -6.25 -0.95
N VAL A 168 -12.47 -7.51 -1.20
CA VAL A 168 -12.90 -8.51 -0.22
C VAL A 168 -12.21 -9.84 -0.53
N THR A 169 -12.18 -10.74 0.45
CA THR A 169 -11.60 -12.08 0.30
C THR A 169 -12.35 -12.86 -0.79
N ASP A 170 -11.67 -13.21 -1.87
CA ASP A 170 -12.29 -13.89 -3.02
C ASP A 170 -12.38 -15.41 -2.75
N PRO A 171 -13.59 -16.02 -2.67
CA PRO A 171 -13.73 -17.47 -2.58
C PRO A 171 -13.36 -18.19 -3.89
N GLY A 172 -13.20 -17.45 -4.98
CA GLY A 172 -13.04 -17.94 -6.35
C GLY A 172 -14.37 -18.39 -6.97
N PRO A 173 -14.34 -18.88 -8.22
CA PRO A 173 -15.53 -19.42 -8.87
C PRO A 173 -16.02 -20.68 -8.16
N GLY A 174 -17.35 -20.90 -8.19
CA GLY A 174 -17.99 -22.04 -7.56
C GLY A 174 -17.42 -23.39 -8.02
N GLN A 175 -16.87 -24.15 -7.08
CA GLN A 175 -16.37 -25.51 -7.29
C GLN A 175 -17.44 -26.53 -6.85
N PRO A 176 -17.44 -27.77 -7.37
CA PRO A 176 -18.14 -28.89 -6.74
C PRO A 176 -17.67 -29.07 -5.29
N THR A 177 -18.58 -29.34 -4.35
CA THR A 177 -18.30 -29.38 -2.90
C THR A 177 -17.19 -30.37 -2.48
N ALA A 178 -16.93 -31.40 -3.29
CA ALA A 178 -15.83 -32.35 -3.08
C ALA A 178 -14.44 -31.82 -3.49
N LEU A 179 -14.33 -30.61 -4.04
CA LEU A 179 -13.09 -30.03 -4.57
C LEU A 179 -12.78 -28.67 -3.93
N ALA A 180 -11.78 -28.64 -3.04
CA ALA A 180 -11.27 -27.38 -2.51
C ALA A 180 -10.74 -26.46 -3.64
N PRO A 181 -11.07 -25.15 -3.66
CA PRO A 181 -10.52 -24.17 -4.59
C PRO A 181 -8.99 -24.17 -4.61
N LYS A 182 -8.38 -23.80 -5.74
CA LYS A 182 -6.92 -23.80 -5.92
C LYS A 182 -6.25 -22.45 -5.65
N GLY A 183 -7.02 -21.38 -5.43
CA GLY A 183 -6.52 -20.02 -5.23
C GLY A 183 -5.95 -19.34 -6.48
N GLN A 184 -5.88 -20.03 -7.62
CA GLN A 184 -5.25 -19.60 -8.89
C GLN A 184 -5.88 -20.32 -10.09
N ASN A 185 -5.31 -20.15 -11.30
CA ASN A 185 -5.72 -20.78 -12.57
C ASN A 185 -7.05 -20.27 -13.17
N ILE A 186 -7.38 -18.99 -12.94
CA ILE A 186 -8.48 -18.28 -13.59
C ILE A 186 -7.94 -16.96 -14.16
N ALA A 187 -8.54 -16.41 -15.22
CA ALA A 187 -8.23 -15.05 -15.64
C ALA A 187 -8.87 -14.07 -14.65
N SER A 188 -8.07 -13.40 -13.82
CA SER A 188 -8.54 -12.46 -12.81
C SER A 188 -7.98 -11.06 -13.04
N SER A 189 -8.86 -10.05 -13.13
CA SER A 189 -8.47 -8.64 -13.24
C SER A 189 -7.61 -8.19 -12.06
N THR A 190 -7.82 -8.76 -10.87
CA THR A 190 -7.05 -8.51 -9.64
C THR A 190 -5.54 -8.68 -9.84
N VAL A 191 -5.13 -9.56 -10.77
CA VAL A 191 -3.73 -9.82 -11.14
C VAL A 191 -3.48 -9.57 -12.63
N ALA A 192 -4.07 -8.50 -13.18
CA ALA A 192 -3.91 -8.05 -14.56
C ALA A 192 -4.23 -9.13 -15.61
N TYR A 193 -5.31 -9.87 -15.38
CA TYR A 193 -5.83 -10.98 -16.21
C TYR A 193 -4.89 -12.20 -16.35
N ALA A 194 -3.81 -12.27 -15.58
CA ALA A 194 -2.97 -13.46 -15.49
C ALA A 194 -3.71 -14.63 -14.80
N SER A 195 -3.19 -15.85 -14.96
CA SER A 195 -3.69 -17.07 -14.30
C SER A 195 -3.07 -17.33 -12.92
N LEU A 196 -2.41 -16.32 -12.35
CA LEU A 196 -1.75 -16.31 -11.05
C LEU A 196 -2.77 -16.39 -9.89
N PRO A 197 -2.31 -16.48 -8.63
CA PRO A 197 -3.21 -16.45 -7.48
C PRO A 197 -4.07 -15.18 -7.44
N TYR A 198 -5.39 -15.35 -7.38
CA TYR A 198 -6.36 -14.29 -7.69
C TYR A 198 -6.68 -13.36 -6.51
N ASP A 199 -6.41 -13.78 -5.26
CA ASP A 199 -6.42 -12.92 -4.07
C ASP A 199 -5.02 -12.87 -3.43
N PRO A 200 -4.10 -12.03 -3.95
CA PRO A 200 -2.85 -11.73 -3.27
C PRO A 200 -3.04 -10.74 -2.09
N PHE A 201 -4.26 -10.28 -1.80
CA PHE A 201 -4.49 -9.21 -0.82
C PHE A 201 -4.65 -9.76 0.60
N THR A 202 -5.45 -10.82 0.78
CA THR A 202 -5.55 -11.52 2.07
C THR A 202 -4.18 -11.88 2.67
N PRO A 203 -3.25 -12.53 1.95
CA PRO A 203 -1.95 -12.90 2.53
C PRO A 203 -0.94 -11.77 2.69
N PHE A 204 -1.04 -10.67 1.93
CA PHE A 204 0.05 -9.66 1.86
C PHE A 204 -0.36 -8.21 2.19
N LEU A 205 -1.64 -7.86 2.08
CA LEU A 205 -2.19 -6.52 2.35
C LEU A 205 -3.11 -6.48 3.58
N LEU A 206 -3.63 -7.63 4.01
CA LEU A 206 -4.27 -7.81 5.32
C LEU A 206 -3.31 -8.51 6.29
N GLN A 207 -2.79 -9.69 5.92
CA GLN A 207 -1.75 -10.40 6.68
C GLN A 207 -0.34 -9.92 6.31
N ASP A 208 0.67 -10.32 7.11
CA ASP A 208 2.10 -10.13 6.80
C ASP A 208 2.80 -11.46 6.45
N ASN A 209 2.36 -12.13 5.38
CA ASN A 209 3.14 -13.24 4.84
C ASN A 209 4.39 -12.72 4.10
N GLU A 210 5.47 -13.49 4.15
CA GLU A 210 6.74 -13.11 3.54
C GLU A 210 6.67 -13.12 2.00
N ILE A 211 7.07 -12.00 1.41
CA ILE A 211 7.12 -11.74 -0.04
C ILE A 211 8.49 -12.16 -0.62
N ARG A 212 9.55 -12.24 0.20
CA ARG A 212 10.91 -12.61 -0.24
C ARG A 212 11.04 -14.12 -0.47
N ILE A 213 11.16 -14.49 -1.75
CA ILE A 213 11.37 -15.88 -2.22
C ILE A 213 12.79 -16.19 -2.72
N ILE A 214 13.53 -15.18 -3.17
CA ILE A 214 14.89 -15.33 -3.74
C ILE A 214 15.91 -15.52 -2.61
N GLY A 215 16.88 -16.42 -2.81
CA GLY A 215 17.99 -16.65 -1.86
C GLY A 215 19.11 -15.62 -2.00
N ASP A 216 19.86 -15.40 -0.92
CA ASP A 216 21.01 -14.51 -0.83
C ASP A 216 22.34 -15.17 -1.23
N THR A 217 22.40 -16.51 -1.23
CA THR A 217 23.57 -17.28 -1.68
C THR A 217 23.39 -17.89 -3.07
N ALA A 218 24.46 -17.90 -3.88
CA ALA A 218 24.44 -18.47 -5.23
C ALA A 218 24.25 -20.01 -5.27
N LEU A 219 24.68 -20.72 -4.21
CA LEU A 219 24.41 -22.15 -4.03
C LEU A 219 23.20 -22.37 -3.10
N PRO A 220 22.53 -23.54 -3.13
CA PRO A 220 21.34 -23.82 -2.29
C PRO A 220 21.60 -23.95 -0.77
N GLN A 221 21.96 -22.85 -0.09
CA GLN A 221 22.24 -22.84 1.35
C GLN A 221 20.95 -22.61 2.16
N GLY A 222 20.16 -23.66 2.34
CA GLY A 222 19.09 -23.67 3.33
C GLY A 222 17.78 -22.96 2.97
N ASN A 223 17.68 -22.21 1.86
CA ASN A 223 16.40 -21.65 1.40
C ASN A 223 15.35 -22.78 1.22
N ARG A 224 14.10 -22.52 1.63
CA ARG A 224 12.94 -23.44 1.57
C ARG A 224 11.71 -22.82 0.88
N ARG A 225 11.85 -21.64 0.29
CA ARG A 225 10.77 -20.97 -0.46
C ARG A 225 10.43 -21.78 -1.72
N SER A 226 9.14 -21.87 -2.01
CA SER A 226 8.59 -22.72 -3.07
C SER A 226 8.22 -21.93 -4.34
N ILE A 227 8.11 -22.63 -5.47
CA ILE A 227 7.63 -22.03 -6.73
C ILE A 227 6.21 -21.45 -6.57
N LYS A 228 5.34 -22.08 -5.77
CA LYS A 228 4.04 -21.51 -5.42
C LYS A 228 4.16 -20.17 -4.72
N GLN A 229 5.05 -20.03 -3.73
CA GLN A 229 5.28 -18.72 -3.08
C GLN A 229 5.81 -17.68 -4.08
N ALA A 230 6.54 -18.09 -5.12
CA ALA A 230 6.92 -17.20 -6.23
C ALA A 230 5.71 -16.78 -7.08
N GLU A 231 4.78 -17.69 -7.39
CA GLU A 231 3.52 -17.37 -8.09
C GLU A 231 2.64 -16.39 -7.29
N TRP A 232 2.47 -16.61 -5.99
CA TRP A 232 1.74 -15.70 -5.09
C TRP A 232 2.42 -14.32 -4.99
N THR A 233 3.75 -14.29 -4.85
CA THR A 233 4.55 -13.05 -4.89
C THR A 233 4.37 -12.32 -6.23
N TYR A 234 4.38 -13.04 -7.34
CA TYR A 234 4.23 -12.46 -8.67
C TYR A 234 2.82 -11.91 -8.89
N GLY A 235 1.77 -12.58 -8.39
CA GLY A 235 0.40 -12.05 -8.39
C GLY A 235 0.30 -10.69 -7.70
N LEU A 236 0.93 -10.52 -6.53
CA LEU A 236 1.02 -9.22 -5.85
C LEU A 236 1.76 -8.18 -6.69
N MET A 237 2.89 -8.54 -7.32
CA MET A 237 3.66 -7.61 -8.16
C MET A 237 2.93 -7.20 -9.45
N MET A 238 2.13 -8.10 -10.03
CA MET A 238 1.24 -7.80 -11.16
C MET A 238 0.18 -6.77 -10.74
N HIS A 239 -0.49 -6.99 -9.60
CA HIS A 239 -1.43 -6.03 -9.03
C HIS A 239 -0.78 -4.66 -8.79
N MET A 240 0.39 -4.63 -8.13
CA MET A 240 1.08 -3.36 -7.83
C MET A 240 1.54 -2.61 -9.08
N SER A 241 1.78 -3.31 -10.20
CA SER A 241 2.11 -2.69 -11.48
C SER A 241 0.86 -2.06 -12.13
N ASP A 242 -0.23 -2.83 -12.19
CA ASP A 242 -1.52 -2.43 -12.75
C ASP A 242 -2.15 -1.24 -11.98
N ALA A 243 -2.23 -1.34 -10.65
CA ALA A 243 -2.81 -0.32 -9.79
C ALA A 243 -2.16 1.06 -9.90
N LEU A 244 -0.87 1.11 -10.23
CA LEU A 244 -0.07 2.33 -10.40
C LEU A 244 0.07 2.76 -11.88
N GLY A 245 -0.42 1.98 -12.84
CA GLY A 245 -0.19 2.25 -14.27
C GLY A 245 1.29 2.24 -14.65
N VAL A 246 2.04 1.25 -14.17
CA VAL A 246 3.50 1.12 -14.39
C VAL A 246 3.87 -0.32 -14.78
N ASN A 247 5.16 -0.58 -14.98
CA ASN A 247 5.69 -1.93 -15.15
C ASN A 247 6.79 -2.23 -14.11
N CYS A 248 7.25 -3.49 -14.09
CA CYS A 248 8.28 -3.98 -13.16
C CYS A 248 9.54 -3.09 -13.07
N THR A 249 9.93 -2.43 -14.18
CA THR A 249 11.14 -1.59 -14.25
C THR A 249 11.02 -0.24 -13.56
N TYR A 250 9.80 0.15 -13.16
CA TYR A 250 9.55 1.31 -12.30
C TYR A 250 10.12 1.10 -10.89
N CYS A 251 10.26 -0.14 -10.44
CA CYS A 251 10.80 -0.52 -9.12
C CYS A 251 12.12 -1.35 -9.19
N HIS A 252 12.30 -2.20 -10.21
CA HIS A 252 13.36 -3.22 -10.23
C HIS A 252 14.20 -3.22 -11.51
N ASN A 253 15.50 -3.50 -11.40
CA ASN A 253 16.22 -4.15 -12.49
C ASN A 253 15.87 -5.65 -12.49
N SER A 254 15.14 -6.12 -13.51
CA SER A 254 14.62 -7.49 -13.59
C SER A 254 15.69 -8.58 -13.64
N ARG A 255 16.96 -8.23 -13.91
CA ARG A 255 18.10 -9.18 -13.78
C ARG A 255 18.33 -9.65 -12.34
N SER A 256 17.87 -8.89 -11.34
CA SER A 256 17.93 -9.25 -9.93
C SER A 256 16.84 -8.51 -9.14
N PHE A 257 15.64 -9.08 -9.10
CA PHE A 257 14.49 -8.49 -8.36
C PHE A 257 14.75 -8.30 -6.86
N TYR A 258 15.71 -9.04 -6.26
CA TYR A 258 16.02 -8.90 -4.83
C TYR A 258 16.96 -7.71 -4.54
N SER A 259 17.90 -7.40 -5.43
CA SER A 259 18.97 -6.40 -5.23
C SER A 259 18.42 -4.99 -5.00
N TRP A 260 18.55 -4.47 -3.77
CA TRP A 260 18.15 -3.11 -3.41
C TRP A 260 19.07 -2.05 -4.04
N ASP A 261 20.36 -2.37 -4.16
CA ASP A 261 21.42 -1.61 -4.84
C ASP A 261 21.18 -1.38 -6.34
N GLN A 262 20.31 -2.20 -6.96
CA GLN A 262 19.94 -2.13 -8.38
C GLN A 262 18.44 -1.91 -8.58
N SER A 263 17.74 -1.52 -7.51
CA SER A 263 16.35 -1.08 -7.56
C SER A 263 16.27 0.43 -7.73
N THR A 264 15.10 0.94 -8.11
CA THR A 264 14.84 2.38 -8.11
C THR A 264 14.41 2.82 -6.70
N PRO A 265 14.48 4.13 -6.36
CA PRO A 265 13.96 4.65 -5.09
C PRO A 265 12.48 4.31 -4.82
N GLN A 266 11.69 4.19 -5.89
CA GLN A 266 10.26 3.84 -5.84
C GLN A 266 10.00 2.48 -5.17
N ARG A 267 10.95 1.53 -5.23
CA ARG A 267 10.84 0.26 -4.50
C ARG A 267 10.86 0.46 -2.99
N THR A 268 11.54 1.49 -2.48
CA THR A 268 11.55 1.85 -1.05
C THR A 268 10.23 2.47 -0.64
N THR A 269 9.69 3.40 -1.43
CA THR A 269 8.34 3.97 -1.21
C THR A 269 7.27 2.86 -1.21
N ALA A 270 7.32 1.95 -2.19
CA ALA A 270 6.43 0.79 -2.26
C ALA A 270 6.63 -0.20 -1.09
N TRP A 271 7.84 -0.29 -0.52
CA TRP A 271 8.10 -1.12 0.66
C TRP A 271 7.36 -0.59 1.89
N TYR A 272 7.33 0.73 2.09
CA TYR A 272 6.53 1.37 3.15
C TYR A 272 5.03 1.32 2.85
N ALA A 273 4.62 1.53 1.59
CA ALA A 273 3.23 1.42 1.14
C ALA A 273 2.59 0.06 1.53
N LEU A 274 3.33 -1.04 1.39
CA LEU A 274 2.87 -2.37 1.82
C LEU A 274 2.59 -2.47 3.32
N ARG A 275 3.30 -1.72 4.18
CA ARG A 275 3.02 -1.68 5.63
C ARG A 275 1.87 -0.73 5.93
N HIS A 276 1.83 0.42 5.28
CA HIS A 276 0.74 1.39 5.38
C HIS A 276 -0.62 0.76 5.05
N VAL A 277 -0.74 0.05 3.93
CA VAL A 277 -2.00 -0.63 3.55
C VAL A 277 -2.44 -1.68 4.57
N ARG A 278 -1.51 -2.38 5.24
CA ARG A 278 -1.84 -3.31 6.33
C ARG A 278 -2.34 -2.58 7.57
N GLU A 279 -1.76 -1.44 7.91
CA GLU A 279 -2.23 -0.59 9.02
C GLU A 279 -3.64 -0.04 8.72
N LEU A 280 -3.86 0.50 7.50
CA LEU A 280 -5.18 0.92 7.00
C LEU A 280 -6.22 -0.21 7.11
N ASN A 281 -5.86 -1.43 6.73
CA ASN A 281 -6.78 -2.56 6.81
C ASN A 281 -7.05 -3.01 8.26
N ASN A 282 -6.02 -3.29 9.05
CA ASN A 282 -6.19 -3.90 10.38
C ASN A 282 -6.62 -2.91 11.48
N ASP A 283 -6.11 -1.68 11.46
CA ASP A 283 -6.28 -0.74 12.57
C ASP A 283 -7.39 0.28 12.29
N TRP A 284 -7.75 0.50 11.02
CA TRP A 284 -8.72 1.53 10.61
C TRP A 284 -10.01 0.97 10.01
N VAL A 285 -9.95 -0.06 9.16
CA VAL A 285 -11.12 -0.56 8.40
C VAL A 285 -11.76 -1.81 9.01
N VAL A 286 -11.00 -2.88 9.27
CA VAL A 286 -11.52 -4.13 9.88
C VAL A 286 -12.23 -3.91 11.23
N PRO A 287 -11.80 -2.98 12.12
CA PRO A 287 -12.52 -2.69 13.36
C PRO A 287 -13.91 -2.07 13.19
N LEU A 288 -14.32 -1.72 11.97
CA LEU A 288 -15.67 -1.24 11.65
C LEU A 288 -16.65 -2.37 11.25
N THR A 289 -16.24 -3.65 11.28
CA THR A 289 -17.05 -4.80 10.81
C THR A 289 -18.42 -4.91 11.48
N ASP A 290 -18.49 -4.66 12.79
CA ASP A 290 -19.75 -4.73 13.56
C ASP A 290 -20.62 -3.46 13.41
N VAL A 291 -20.04 -2.38 12.90
CA VAL A 291 -20.70 -1.08 12.69
C VAL A 291 -21.23 -0.95 11.25
N LEU A 292 -20.55 -1.58 10.28
CA LEU A 292 -20.91 -1.53 8.87
C LEU A 292 -22.05 -2.52 8.55
N PRO A 293 -23.08 -2.10 7.78
CA PRO A 293 -24.15 -2.99 7.35
C PRO A 293 -23.64 -4.00 6.32
N ASP A 294 -24.36 -5.11 6.14
CA ASP A 294 -23.89 -6.23 5.30
C ASP A 294 -23.75 -5.89 3.81
N SER A 295 -24.36 -4.80 3.35
CA SER A 295 -24.14 -4.18 2.02
C SER A 295 -22.74 -3.53 1.85
N ARG A 296 -21.85 -3.72 2.82
CA ARG A 296 -20.43 -3.30 2.86
C ARG A 296 -19.48 -4.47 3.18
N LYS A 297 -19.96 -5.71 3.06
CA LYS A 297 -19.24 -6.95 3.38
C LYS A 297 -19.20 -7.87 2.15
N GLY A 298 -18.15 -8.67 2.05
CA GLY A 298 -17.96 -9.67 1.01
C GLY A 298 -18.80 -10.94 1.23
N PRO A 299 -18.73 -11.91 0.29
CA PRO A 299 -19.45 -13.19 0.41
C PRO A 299 -19.01 -14.04 1.60
N LEU A 300 -17.87 -13.72 2.23
CA LEU A 300 -17.35 -14.37 3.43
C LEU A 300 -17.57 -13.52 4.71
N GLY A 301 -18.36 -12.45 4.63
CA GLY A 301 -18.69 -11.56 5.75
C GLY A 301 -17.62 -10.51 6.10
N ASP A 302 -16.49 -10.51 5.39
CA ASP A 302 -15.40 -9.57 5.61
C ASP A 302 -15.66 -8.19 4.97
N VAL A 303 -15.38 -7.10 5.69
CA VAL A 303 -15.63 -5.73 5.18
C VAL A 303 -14.84 -5.39 3.93
N TYR A 304 -15.37 -4.45 3.14
CA TYR A 304 -14.66 -3.80 2.05
C TYR A 304 -13.36 -3.15 2.55
N LYS A 305 -12.21 -3.54 1.97
CA LYS A 305 -10.85 -3.19 2.41
C LYS A 305 -10.09 -2.35 1.39
N VAL A 306 -8.98 -1.74 1.85
CA VAL A 306 -8.08 -0.87 1.08
C VAL A 306 -6.95 -1.67 0.44
N TYR A 307 -6.59 -1.30 -0.78
CA TYR A 307 -5.47 -1.84 -1.55
C TYR A 307 -4.91 -0.75 -2.48
N CYS A 308 -3.90 -1.07 -3.30
CA CYS A 308 -3.17 -0.04 -4.05
C CYS A 308 -4.10 0.76 -4.99
N THR A 309 -5.02 0.09 -5.69
CA THR A 309 -5.95 0.75 -6.62
C THR A 309 -6.91 1.69 -5.92
N THR A 310 -7.28 1.47 -4.64
CA THR A 310 -8.18 2.36 -3.88
C THR A 310 -7.77 3.83 -3.97
N CYS A 311 -6.46 4.11 -3.86
CA CYS A 311 -5.91 5.46 -3.98
C CYS A 311 -5.38 5.75 -5.39
N HIS A 312 -4.59 4.84 -5.96
CA HIS A 312 -3.82 5.11 -7.17
C HIS A 312 -4.63 5.12 -8.46
N GLN A 313 -5.65 4.25 -8.58
CA GLN A 313 -6.62 4.24 -9.69
C GLN A 313 -5.95 4.30 -11.08
N GLY A 314 -4.88 3.52 -11.27
CA GLY A 314 -4.13 3.43 -12.53
C GLY A 314 -3.08 4.53 -12.75
N ALA A 315 -2.79 5.36 -11.74
CA ALA A 315 -1.79 6.43 -11.81
C ALA A 315 -0.65 6.23 -10.79
N TYR A 316 0.58 6.56 -11.21
CA TYR A 316 1.80 6.33 -10.42
C TYR A 316 1.85 7.14 -9.10
N LYS A 317 1.01 8.18 -8.99
CA LYS A 317 0.57 8.84 -7.77
C LYS A 317 -0.95 9.07 -7.86
N PRO A 318 -1.70 8.98 -6.75
CA PRO A 318 -3.12 9.36 -6.72
C PRO A 318 -3.31 10.79 -7.24
N LEU A 319 -4.31 11.02 -8.11
CA LEU A 319 -4.59 12.34 -8.73
C LEU A 319 -3.34 12.98 -9.36
N TYR A 320 -2.45 12.15 -9.92
CA TYR A 320 -1.13 12.52 -10.46
C TYR A 320 -0.23 13.31 -9.49
N GLY A 321 -0.48 13.22 -8.18
CA GLY A 321 0.27 13.89 -7.12
C GLY A 321 -0.26 15.26 -6.71
N ALA A 322 -1.51 15.60 -7.05
CA ALA A 322 -2.15 16.86 -6.65
C ALA A 322 -2.16 17.05 -5.11
N PRO A 323 -1.50 18.09 -4.56
CA PRO A 323 -1.30 18.25 -3.11
C PRO A 323 -2.53 18.88 -2.44
N MET A 324 -3.68 18.20 -2.46
CA MET A 324 -4.94 18.69 -1.89
C MET A 324 -4.86 18.97 -0.37
N VAL A 325 -3.99 18.26 0.35
CA VAL A 325 -3.89 18.33 1.81
C VAL A 325 -3.33 19.68 2.31
N LYS A 326 -2.57 20.40 1.49
CA LYS A 326 -2.03 21.74 1.83
C LYS A 326 -3.15 22.74 2.16
N ASP A 327 -4.30 22.61 1.49
CA ASP A 327 -5.42 23.53 1.63
C ASP A 327 -6.33 23.18 2.83
N TYR A 328 -6.04 22.09 3.54
CA TYR A 328 -6.79 21.63 4.70
C TYR A 328 -5.82 21.15 5.81
N PRO A 329 -5.09 22.06 6.49
CA PRO A 329 -4.12 21.70 7.54
C PRO A 329 -4.70 20.83 8.68
N SER A 330 -6.01 20.94 8.91
CA SER A 330 -6.80 20.06 9.76
C SER A 330 -6.67 18.55 9.48
N LEU A 331 -6.19 18.17 8.29
CA LEU A 331 -5.99 16.79 7.85
C LEU A 331 -4.50 16.37 7.84
N GLN A 332 -3.55 17.27 8.10
CA GLN A 332 -2.12 16.96 8.09
C GLN A 332 -1.67 16.17 9.33
N GLY A 333 -2.43 16.28 10.43
CA GLY A 333 -2.24 15.54 11.67
C GLY A 333 -3.32 15.91 12.69
N PRO A 334 -3.25 15.35 13.92
CA PRO A 334 -4.14 15.75 15.01
C PRO A 334 -3.98 17.25 15.34
N VAL A 335 -5.10 17.97 15.45
CA VAL A 335 -5.08 19.41 15.71
C VAL A 335 -4.68 19.67 17.18
N PRO A 336 -3.62 20.46 17.46
CA PRO A 336 -3.15 20.69 18.83
C PRO A 336 -4.16 21.51 19.66
N GLU A 337 -4.02 21.49 21.00
CA GLU A 337 -5.02 22.03 21.92
C GLU A 337 -5.32 23.54 21.75
N GLY A 338 -4.32 24.31 21.29
CA GLY A 338 -4.42 25.74 20.95
C GLY A 338 -4.90 26.02 19.52
N GLY A 339 -5.20 24.99 18.73
CA GLY A 339 -5.72 25.09 17.36
C GLY A 339 -4.69 25.43 16.29
N LEU A 340 -5.16 25.51 15.03
CA LEU A 340 -4.29 25.68 13.86
C LEU A 340 -3.46 26.98 13.87
N ALA A 341 -3.98 28.07 14.46
CA ALA A 341 -3.22 29.32 14.60
C ALA A 341 -2.00 29.17 15.53
N ALA A 342 -2.13 28.39 16.61
CA ALA A 342 -1.00 28.08 17.50
C ALA A 342 0.00 27.11 16.84
N ALA A 343 -0.49 26.17 16.02
CA ALA A 343 0.38 25.30 15.22
C ALA A 343 1.24 26.11 14.24
N LYS A 344 0.61 26.98 13.44
CA LYS A 344 1.28 27.86 12.49
C LYS A 344 2.29 28.80 13.17
N ALA A 345 1.94 29.40 14.31
CA ALA A 345 2.86 30.26 15.06
C ALA A 345 4.08 29.49 15.63
N ALA A 346 3.91 28.21 15.99
CA ALA A 346 5.01 27.34 16.41
C ALA A 346 5.91 26.91 15.23
N GLU A 347 5.33 26.73 14.04
CA GLU A 347 6.05 26.40 12.81
C GLU A 347 6.84 27.62 12.28
N GLU A 348 6.22 28.80 12.23
CA GLU A 348 6.87 30.08 11.87
C GLU A 348 8.00 30.46 12.84
N THR A 349 7.89 30.12 14.14
CA THR A 349 8.99 30.34 15.10
C THR A 349 10.09 29.28 14.98
N ALA A 350 9.77 28.02 14.65
CA ALA A 350 10.76 26.99 14.37
C ALA A 350 11.56 27.30 13.08
N GLU A 351 10.92 27.79 12.02
CA GLU A 351 11.62 28.27 10.82
C GLU A 351 12.51 29.49 11.14
N ALA A 352 12.04 30.41 11.99
CA ALA A 352 12.83 31.57 12.41
C ALA A 352 14.05 31.22 13.28
N GLU A 353 13.99 30.17 14.10
CA GLU A 353 15.16 29.63 14.83
C GLU A 353 16.07 28.75 13.94
N ALA A 354 15.55 28.17 12.86
CA ALA A 354 16.31 27.37 11.89
C ALA A 354 17.00 28.20 10.80
N ALA A 355 16.59 29.46 10.60
CA ALA A 355 17.24 30.37 9.65
C ALA A 355 18.67 30.70 10.12
N PRO A 356 19.70 30.57 9.24
CA PRO A 356 21.06 30.94 9.60
C PRO A 356 21.14 32.46 9.81
N ALA A 357 21.72 32.87 10.93
CA ALA A 357 21.95 34.28 11.22
C ALA A 357 22.86 34.91 10.14
N GLU A 358 22.41 36.00 9.51
CA GLU A 358 23.21 36.74 8.54
C GLU A 358 24.50 37.28 9.21
N GLU A 359 25.67 36.88 8.70
CA GLU A 359 26.92 37.51 9.12
C GLU A 359 26.95 38.97 8.64
N PRO A 360 27.32 39.94 9.51
CA PRO A 360 27.44 41.33 9.10
C PRO A 360 28.59 41.49 8.09
N ALA A 361 28.30 42.09 6.95
CA ALA A 361 29.21 42.17 5.80
C ALA A 361 30.61 42.69 6.18
N SER A 362 31.65 41.95 5.78
CA SER A 362 33.04 42.36 5.93
C SER A 362 33.36 43.58 5.05
N ALA A 363 33.80 44.68 5.68
CA ALA A 363 34.19 45.89 4.98
C ALA A 363 35.45 45.68 4.11
N GLU A 364 35.58 46.50 3.06
CA GLU A 364 36.67 46.45 2.09
C GLU A 364 38.06 46.70 2.70
N ALA A 365 39.07 46.03 2.14
CA ALA A 365 40.47 46.43 2.27
C ALA A 365 41.14 46.38 0.87
N ALA A 366 41.54 47.56 0.38
CA ALA A 366 42.26 47.76 -0.88
C ALA A 366 43.77 47.99 -0.61
N PRO A 367 44.66 47.91 -1.62
CA PRO A 367 45.93 47.20 -1.47
C PRO A 367 47.19 48.09 -1.32
N ALA A 368 48.35 47.44 -1.16
CA ALA A 368 49.67 48.05 -1.24
C ALA A 368 50.69 47.17 -2.00
N GLU A 369 51.33 47.78 -3.00
CA GLU A 369 52.56 47.41 -3.72
C GLU A 369 53.82 47.63 -2.83
N GLU A 370 55.06 47.19 -3.11
CA GLU A 370 55.68 46.28 -4.11
C GLU A 370 57.16 46.02 -3.66
N ALA A 371 57.73 44.83 -3.96
CA ALA A 371 59.18 44.49 -4.04
C ALA A 371 59.32 43.03 -4.54
N THR A 372 59.86 42.71 -5.73
CA THR A 372 61.30 42.52 -6.09
C THR A 372 62.04 41.48 -5.21
N GLU A 373 62.83 40.52 -5.73
CA GLU A 373 63.37 40.26 -7.09
C GLU A 373 63.80 38.76 -7.25
N GLU A 374 63.88 38.24 -8.49
CA GLU A 374 64.66 37.06 -8.99
C GLU A 374 64.74 35.69 -8.22
N ALA A 375 64.89 34.50 -8.83
CA ALA A 375 64.95 34.05 -10.24
C ALA A 375 64.52 32.55 -10.37
N ALA A 376 64.38 32.06 -11.61
CA ALA A 376 63.87 30.72 -11.99
C ALA A 376 65.03 29.73 -12.35
N PRO A 377 64.85 28.55 -13.03
CA PRO A 377 63.64 27.79 -13.44
C PRO A 377 63.76 26.23 -13.29
N THR A 378 62.83 25.49 -13.92
CA THR A 378 62.94 24.08 -14.43
C THR A 378 63.06 22.92 -13.41
N GLU A 379 62.69 21.67 -13.72
CA GLU A 379 62.33 21.02 -15.01
C GLU A 379 61.21 19.95 -14.85
N GLU A 380 60.55 19.55 -15.95
CA GLU A 380 59.65 18.39 -16.00
C GLU A 380 60.41 17.08 -16.24
N ALA A 381 59.93 15.96 -15.68
CA ALA A 381 60.14 14.64 -16.29
C ALA A 381 59.03 13.65 -15.88
N THR A 382 58.37 13.03 -16.85
CA THR A 382 57.44 11.91 -16.67
C THR A 382 58.19 10.57 -16.74
N GLN A 383 57.59 9.51 -16.19
CA GLN A 383 57.74 8.17 -16.79
C GLN A 383 56.54 7.25 -16.48
N GLU A 384 56.37 6.25 -17.34
CA GLU A 384 55.16 5.42 -17.50
C GLU A 384 55.54 3.93 -17.61
N ALA A 385 54.53 3.06 -17.59
CA ALA A 385 54.52 1.66 -18.02
C ALA A 385 54.95 0.57 -17.02
N ALA A 386 54.49 -0.65 -17.33
CA ALA A 386 54.61 -1.92 -16.60
C ALA A 386 54.98 -3.01 -17.64
N PRO A 387 54.57 -4.30 -17.57
CA PRO A 387 54.33 -5.24 -16.45
C PRO A 387 55.19 -6.55 -16.62
N ALA A 388 54.94 -7.61 -15.81
CA ALA A 388 54.70 -9.01 -16.26
C ALA A 388 55.06 -10.14 -15.24
N ASP A 389 54.32 -11.24 -15.35
CA ASP A 389 54.53 -12.67 -14.97
C ASP A 389 55.47 -13.13 -13.82
N ALA A 390 54.95 -14.03 -12.97
CA ALA A 390 55.37 -15.45 -12.93
C ALA A 390 54.60 -16.30 -11.86
N ALA A 391 54.45 -17.60 -12.13
CA ALA A 391 53.97 -18.66 -11.21
C ALA A 391 54.31 -20.06 -11.80
N PRO A 392 54.12 -21.20 -11.11
CA PRO A 392 54.01 -21.48 -9.67
C PRO A 392 55.07 -22.52 -9.18
N ALA A 393 54.99 -22.97 -7.92
CA ALA A 393 55.64 -24.19 -7.42
C ALA A 393 54.79 -24.88 -6.33
N THR A 394 55.03 -26.17 -6.08
CA THR A 394 54.22 -27.09 -5.26
C THR A 394 55.01 -27.77 -4.15
N GLU A 395 54.36 -28.21 -3.07
CA GLU A 395 54.86 -29.35 -2.26
C GLU A 395 53.69 -30.12 -1.59
N GLU A 396 53.95 -31.36 -1.17
CA GLU A 396 52.93 -32.37 -0.78
C GLU A 396 52.90 -32.66 0.74
N ALA A 397 51.75 -33.13 1.26
CA ALA A 397 51.59 -34.15 2.32
C ALA A 397 50.14 -34.18 2.86
N THR A 398 49.52 -35.29 3.30
CA THR A 398 49.71 -36.73 3.06
C THR A 398 48.37 -37.44 3.38
N GLU A 399 48.17 -38.65 2.87
CA GLU A 399 46.97 -39.49 3.03
C GLU A 399 47.01 -40.35 4.31
N GLU A 400 45.88 -40.53 5.02
CA GLU A 400 45.62 -41.81 5.73
C GLU A 400 44.13 -42.18 5.97
N ALA A 401 43.80 -43.40 5.52
CA ALA A 401 42.77 -44.38 5.90
C ALA A 401 41.49 -44.04 6.72
N ALA A 402 40.39 -44.69 6.29
CA ALA A 402 39.21 -45.01 7.12
C ALA A 402 38.82 -46.50 6.99
N PRO A 403 38.41 -47.16 8.11
CA PRO A 403 37.41 -48.24 8.07
C PRO A 403 36.45 -48.24 9.30
N LYS A 404 35.28 -48.90 9.38
CA LYS A 404 34.41 -49.62 8.41
C LYS A 404 33.02 -49.96 9.04
N ASP A 405 32.05 -50.25 8.16
CA ASP A 405 30.95 -51.24 8.25
C ASP A 405 30.16 -51.52 9.56
N ALA A 406 28.84 -51.27 9.57
CA ALA A 406 27.81 -52.08 10.27
C ALA A 406 26.37 -51.82 9.75
N ALA A 407 25.55 -52.87 9.61
CA ALA A 407 24.12 -52.88 9.23
C ALA A 407 23.49 -54.28 9.53
N PRO A 408 22.21 -54.57 9.22
CA PRO A 408 20.97 -54.02 9.78
C PRO A 408 19.97 -55.11 10.31
N ALA A 409 18.96 -54.74 11.10
CA ALA A 409 17.80 -55.57 11.51
C ALA A 409 16.75 -54.67 12.25
N GLU A 410 15.45 -54.96 12.40
CA GLU A 410 14.48 -55.89 11.74
C GLU A 410 13.03 -55.38 12.01
N ASP A 411 12.00 -56.05 11.45
CA ASP A 411 10.58 -55.66 11.50
C ASP A 411 9.87 -55.74 12.87
N ALA A 412 8.85 -54.88 13.05
CA ALA A 412 7.70 -55.15 13.93
C ALA A 412 6.44 -54.38 13.46
N ALA A 413 5.29 -55.06 13.42
CA ALA A 413 3.99 -54.50 13.04
C ALA A 413 2.92 -54.78 14.14
N PRO A 414 1.61 -54.57 13.92
CA PRO A 414 0.90 -53.40 14.44
C PRO A 414 -0.09 -53.72 15.59
N ALA A 415 -0.73 -52.68 16.14
CA ALA A 415 -1.85 -52.82 17.08
C ALA A 415 -3.01 -51.89 16.69
N GLU A 416 -4.24 -52.41 16.77
CA GLU A 416 -5.47 -51.81 16.24
C GLU A 416 -6.50 -51.57 17.35
N ALA A 417 -7.01 -50.33 17.47
CA ALA A 417 -8.27 -49.96 18.14
C ALA A 417 -8.52 -48.46 17.86
N ALA A 418 -9.51 -47.99 17.09
CA ALA A 418 -10.91 -48.38 16.89
C ALA A 418 -11.87 -47.89 18.01
N ALA A 419 -12.36 -46.66 17.85
CA ALA A 419 -13.62 -46.17 18.42
C ALA A 419 -14.21 -45.12 17.45
N ALA A 420 -15.35 -45.42 16.84
CA ALA A 420 -16.06 -44.52 15.92
C ALA A 420 -17.15 -43.73 16.65
N ALA A 421 -17.61 -42.64 16.04
CA ALA A 421 -18.76 -41.86 16.51
C ALA A 421 -19.99 -42.10 15.62
N THR A 422 -21.15 -42.24 16.28
CA THR A 422 -22.52 -42.46 15.77
C THR A 422 -23.48 -42.24 16.96
N ASP A 423 -24.73 -41.77 16.90
CA ASP A 423 -25.60 -41.04 15.94
C ASP A 423 -26.86 -40.62 16.79
N GLU A 424 -27.86 -39.82 16.41
CA GLU A 424 -28.30 -39.20 15.14
C GLU A 424 -29.16 -37.92 15.48
N GLN A 425 -29.83 -37.32 14.49
CA GLN A 425 -31.14 -36.59 14.57
C GLN A 425 -31.39 -35.47 15.63
N ALA A 426 -31.76 -34.26 15.17
CA ALA A 426 -33.18 -33.88 14.99
C ALA A 426 -33.38 -32.35 14.76
N GLU A 427 -34.15 -31.98 13.74
CA GLU A 427 -34.77 -30.64 13.60
C GLU A 427 -36.28 -30.73 13.88
N ALA A 428 -36.82 -29.85 14.74
CA ALA A 428 -38.25 -29.51 14.74
C ALA A 428 -38.57 -28.28 15.62
N GLN A 429 -39.25 -27.29 15.04
CA GLN A 429 -40.19 -26.33 15.67
C GLN A 429 -39.63 -25.38 16.76
N ALA A 430 -40.23 -24.23 17.10
CA ALA A 430 -41.05 -23.18 16.45
C ALA A 430 -41.77 -22.40 17.60
N GLU A 431 -42.25 -21.19 17.29
CA GLU A 431 -43.17 -20.36 18.09
C GLU A 431 -42.69 -19.68 19.41
N GLU A 432 -42.59 -18.35 19.31
CA GLU A 432 -43.26 -17.35 20.17
C GLU A 432 -43.02 -17.31 21.70
N SER A 433 -42.40 -16.22 22.17
CA SER A 433 -43.00 -15.33 23.18
C SER A 433 -42.19 -14.05 23.45
N ALA A 434 -42.91 -12.99 23.80
CA ALA A 434 -42.43 -11.71 24.33
C ALA A 434 -43.59 -11.06 25.15
N PRO A 435 -43.40 -9.98 25.93
CA PRO A 435 -42.15 -9.30 26.31
C PRO A 435 -41.96 -9.23 27.85
N ALA A 436 -40.86 -8.61 28.31
CA ALA A 436 -40.71 -8.11 29.68
C ALA A 436 -40.07 -6.70 29.66
N ALA A 437 -40.44 -5.84 30.61
CA ALA A 437 -40.19 -4.39 30.52
C ALA A 437 -39.06 -3.87 31.42
N GLU A 438 -38.52 -2.72 31.00
CA GLU A 438 -37.80 -1.67 31.73
C GLU A 438 -37.05 -2.00 33.05
N ALA A 439 -35.72 -1.79 33.02
CA ALA A 439 -34.97 -1.28 34.17
C ALA A 439 -33.88 -0.30 33.69
N GLN A 440 -34.02 0.99 33.97
CA GLN A 440 -33.05 2.02 33.55
C GLN A 440 -31.82 2.05 34.48
N GLY A 441 -30.63 1.72 33.95
CA GLY A 441 -29.36 1.80 34.67
C GLY A 441 -28.37 2.77 34.02
N LYS A 442 -28.33 4.03 34.48
CA LYS A 442 -27.41 5.06 33.95
C LYS A 442 -25.96 4.86 34.43
N ALA A 443 -25.17 4.08 33.69
CA ALA A 443 -23.72 4.03 33.86
C ALA A 443 -23.03 5.07 32.95
N LYS A 444 -22.41 6.11 33.54
CA LYS A 444 -21.50 7.00 32.80
C LYS A 444 -20.18 6.26 32.54
N ALA A 445 -20.02 5.68 31.36
CA ALA A 445 -18.73 5.16 30.92
C ALA A 445 -17.76 6.31 30.59
N GLN A 446 -16.93 6.71 31.55
CA GLN A 446 -15.75 7.53 31.26
C GLN A 446 -14.71 6.65 30.56
N GLN A 447 -14.71 6.66 29.23
CA GLN A 447 -13.63 6.04 28.46
C GLN A 447 -12.35 6.86 28.66
N GLN A 448 -11.30 6.20 29.17
CA GLN A 448 -9.96 6.75 29.20
C GLN A 448 -9.41 6.85 27.75
N PRO A 449 -8.48 7.79 27.46
CA PRO A 449 -7.88 7.86 26.14
C PRO A 449 -7.19 6.54 25.77
N GLN A 450 -7.61 5.96 24.64
CA GLN A 450 -7.05 4.73 24.08
C GLN A 450 -5.60 4.98 23.63
N GLN A 451 -4.65 4.74 24.55
CA GLN A 451 -3.22 4.71 24.21
C GLN A 451 -3.00 3.62 23.17
N HIS A 452 -2.58 4.01 21.96
CA HIS A 452 -2.27 3.06 20.90
C HIS A 452 -1.10 2.16 21.33
N PRO A 453 -1.06 0.89 20.90
CA PRO A 453 0.09 0.02 21.14
C PRO A 453 1.36 0.66 20.55
N PRO A 454 2.54 0.43 21.16
CA PRO A 454 3.79 1.00 20.66
C PRO A 454 4.06 0.53 19.23
N ARG A 455 4.06 1.49 18.29
CA ARG A 455 4.18 1.26 16.84
C ARG A 455 5.43 0.45 16.51
N LEU A 456 5.31 -0.49 15.57
CA LEU A 456 6.45 -1.11 14.93
C LEU A 456 7.22 -0.04 14.14
N GLN A 457 8.22 0.58 14.76
CA GLN A 457 9.22 1.35 14.05
C GLN A 457 9.99 0.40 13.12
N TYR A 458 9.77 0.52 11.82
CA TYR A 458 10.44 -0.28 10.81
C TYR A 458 11.78 0.37 10.43
N PRO A 459 12.94 -0.28 10.68
CA PRO A 459 14.21 0.21 10.16
C PRO A 459 14.21 0.34 8.63
N PRO A 460 15.05 1.21 8.05
CA PRO A 460 15.16 1.30 6.59
C PRO A 460 15.60 -0.06 5.98
N PRO A 461 15.15 -0.43 4.77
CA PRO A 461 15.37 -1.76 4.20
C PRO A 461 16.82 -2.26 4.17
N SER A 462 17.80 -1.36 4.14
CA SER A 462 19.24 -1.64 4.21
C SER A 462 19.71 -2.27 5.54
N MET A 463 18.96 -2.08 6.63
CA MET A 463 19.28 -2.60 7.98
C MET A 463 18.52 -3.88 8.33
N MET A 464 17.61 -4.35 7.48
CA MET A 464 16.52 -5.27 7.81
C MET A 464 16.86 -6.78 7.67
N ARG A 465 17.85 -7.26 8.43
CA ARG A 465 18.09 -8.70 8.63
C ARG A 465 17.20 -9.29 9.74
N TYR A 466 15.88 -9.29 9.54
CA TYR A 466 14.97 -9.99 10.46
C TYR A 466 15.20 -11.52 10.44
N PRO A 467 15.30 -12.18 11.61
CA PRO A 467 15.23 -13.64 11.69
C PRO A 467 13.80 -14.11 11.36
N PRO A 468 13.61 -15.33 10.82
CA PRO A 468 12.29 -15.85 10.51
C PRO A 468 11.50 -16.15 11.79
N ALA A 469 10.25 -15.68 11.85
CA ALA A 469 9.29 -16.13 12.84
C ALA A 469 9.00 -17.64 12.68
N PRO A 470 8.76 -18.40 13.77
CA PRO A 470 8.51 -19.83 13.69
C PRO A 470 7.18 -20.12 12.97
N LEU A 471 7.25 -20.84 11.85
CA LEU A 471 6.08 -21.23 11.07
C LEU A 471 5.26 -22.28 11.82
N GLN A 472 4.00 -21.98 12.13
CA GLN A 472 2.98 -22.98 12.44
C GLN A 472 2.01 -23.08 11.27
N TYR A 473 2.10 -24.20 10.54
CA TYR A 473 1.06 -24.65 9.61
C TYR A 473 0.63 -26.06 10.02
N PRO A 474 -0.66 -26.43 9.86
CA PRO A 474 -1.13 -27.78 10.17
C PRO A 474 -0.45 -28.82 9.27
N PRO A 475 -0.30 -30.09 9.74
CA PRO A 475 0.33 -31.15 8.95
C PRO A 475 -0.48 -31.44 7.68
N ALA A 476 0.23 -31.81 6.62
CA ALA A 476 -0.40 -32.19 5.35
C ALA A 476 -1.30 -33.44 5.53
N PRO A 477 -2.48 -33.49 4.87
CA PRO A 477 -3.36 -34.65 4.97
C PRO A 477 -2.66 -35.88 4.37
N GLN A 478 -2.62 -36.97 5.13
CA GLN A 478 -2.07 -38.23 4.65
C GLN A 478 -3.01 -38.83 3.58
N THR A 479 -2.42 -39.33 2.50
CA THR A 479 -3.13 -40.10 1.47
C THR A 479 -3.59 -41.44 2.04
N ARG A 480 -4.89 -41.73 1.90
CA ARG A 480 -5.43 -43.08 1.99
C ARG A 480 -5.13 -43.87 0.71
#